data_AF-A0A7T3DFF2-F1
#
_entry.id   AF-A0A7T3DFF2-F1
#
_cell.length_a   1.000
_cell.length_b   1.000
_cell.length_c   1.000
_cell.angle_alpha   90.00
_cell.angle_beta   90.00
_cell.angle_gamma   90.00
#
_symmetry.space_group_name_H-M   'P 1'
#
loop_
_entity.id
_entity.type
_entity.pdbx_description
1 polymer ?
#
loop_
_entity_poly.entity_id
_entity_poly.type
_entity_poly.pdbx_seq_one_letter_code
_entity_poly.pdbx_strand_id
1 'polypeptide(L)' 'MKVRTFIDEQCKRFGFKPICKASQIAPSGYCRRAARLRNPALLPTRTQRYASLAPQIGRV' A
#
# COMPACT_ATOMS: atom_id res chain seq x y z
N MET A 1 -4.50 -14.84 4.24
CA MET A 1 -3.37 -13.88 4.44
C MET A 1 -3.31 -12.96 3.22
N LYS A 2 -3.26 -11.63 3.37
CA LYS A 2 -3.30 -10.70 2.22
C LYS A 2 -1.89 -10.60 1.62
N VAL A 3 -1.71 -10.87 0.32
CA VAL A 3 -0.37 -10.92 -0.34
C VAL A 3 0.53 -9.70 -0.04
N ARG A 4 -0.08 -8.52 0.13
CA ARG A 4 0.65 -7.28 0.43
C ARG A 4 1.27 -7.24 1.83
N THR A 5 0.58 -7.78 2.84
CA THR A 5 1.11 -7.81 4.21
C THR A 5 2.25 -8.82 4.31
N PHE A 6 2.14 -9.95 3.60
CA PHE A 6 3.23 -10.91 3.47
C PHE A 6 4.49 -10.24 2.88
N ILE A 7 4.36 -9.51 1.76
CA ILE A 7 5.49 -8.78 1.16
C ILE A 7 6.08 -7.77 2.15
N ASP A 8 5.25 -7.03 2.89
CA ASP A 8 5.73 -6.05 3.87
C ASP A 8 6.51 -6.70 5.01
N GLU A 9 6.09 -7.88 5.49
CA GLU A 9 6.81 -8.67 6.50
C GLU A 9 8.13 -9.22 5.96
N GLN A 10 8.13 -9.79 4.76
CA GLN A 10 9.35 -10.30 4.13
C GLN A 10 10.36 -9.16 3.88
N CYS A 11 9.90 -8.00 3.41
CA CYS A 11 10.75 -6.82 3.20
C CYS A 11 11.37 -6.30 4.50
N LYS A 12 10.69 -6.45 5.66
CA LYS A 12 11.26 -6.09 6.97
C LYS A 12 12.35 -7.06 7.41
N ARG A 13 12.21 -8.35 7.09
CA ARG A 13 13.14 -9.41 7.52
C ARG A 13 14.37 -9.55 6.61
N PHE A 14 14.17 -9.46 5.29
CA PHE A 14 15.20 -9.75 4.29
C PHE A 14 15.64 -8.51 3.49
N GLY A 15 15.05 -7.34 3.77
CA GLY A 15 15.24 -6.14 2.99
C GLY A 15 14.34 -6.09 1.75
N PHE A 16 14.05 -4.87 1.28
CA PHE A 16 13.03 -4.68 0.23
C PHE A 16 13.52 -5.04 -1.18
N LYS A 17 14.79 -4.77 -1.52
CA LYS A 17 15.35 -5.00 -2.87
C LYS A 17 15.23 -6.47 -3.32
N PRO A 18 15.67 -7.48 -2.55
CA PRO A 18 15.56 -8.88 -2.97
C PRO A 18 14.11 -9.34 -3.07
N ILE A 19 13.24 -8.92 -2.15
CA ILE A 19 11.82 -9.31 -2.16
C ILE A 19 11.07 -8.69 -3.34
N CYS A 20 11.35 -7.42 -3.69
CA CYS A 20 10.76 -6.78 -4.87
C CYS A 20 11.13 -7.54 -6.15
N LYS A 21 12.39 -7.99 -6.28
CA LYS A 21 12.85 -8.81 -7.41
C LYS A 21 12.14 -10.17 -7.46
N ALA A 22 12.09 -10.90 -6.34
CA ALA A 22 11.46 -12.22 -6.25
C ALA A 22 9.94 -12.17 -6.48
N SER A 23 9.27 -11.13 -5.98
CA SER A 23 7.82 -10.94 -6.15
C SER A 23 7.44 -10.30 -7.49
N GLN A 24 8.42 -9.98 -8.35
CA GLN A 24 8.23 -9.29 -9.63
C GLN A 24 7.51 -7.93 -9.50
N ILE A 25 7.84 -7.18 -8.45
CA ILE A 25 7.27 -5.85 -8.18
C ILE A 25 8.35 -4.79 -8.37
N ALA A 26 8.00 -3.68 -9.01
CA ALA A 26 8.89 -2.53 -9.10
C ALA A 26 9.18 -1.93 -7.70
N PRO A 27 10.46 -1.71 -7.32
CA PRO A 27 10.81 -1.13 -6.02
C PRO A 27 10.18 0.25 -5.79
N SER A 28 10.07 1.07 -6.84
CA SER A 28 9.40 2.38 -6.79
C SER A 28 7.91 2.27 -6.45
N GLY A 29 7.24 1.24 -6.99
CA GLY A 29 5.84 0.93 -6.67
C GLY A 29 5.67 0.49 -5.22
N TYR A 30 6.57 -0.35 -4.71
CA TYR A 30 6.61 -0.74 -3.31
C TYR A 30 6.80 0.48 -2.39
N CYS A 31 7.79 1.33 -2.64
CA CYS A 31 8.08 2.50 -1.81
C CYS A 31 6.90 3.47 -1.75
N ARG A 32 6.26 3.78 -2.89
CA ARG A 32 5.06 4.64 -2.92
C ARG A 32 3.92 4.05 -2.09
N ARG A 33 3.69 2.75 -2.19
CA ARG A 33 2.65 2.07 -1.40
C ARG A 33 2.99 2.08 0.09
N ALA A 34 4.21 1.73 0.46
CA ALA A 34 4.66 1.72 1.85
C ALA A 34 4.56 3.12 2.48
N ALA A 35 4.90 4.18 1.72
CA ALA A 35 4.73 5.55 2.15
C ALA A 35 3.25 5.92 2.38
N ARG A 36 2.34 5.55 1.47
CA ARG A 36 0.89 5.76 1.62
C ARG A 36 0.28 5.02 2.80
N LEU A 37 0.81 3.84 3.13
CA LEU A 37 0.37 3.07 4.30
C LEU A 37 0.77 3.75 5.61
N ARG A 38 1.96 4.35 5.66
CA ARG A 38 2.44 5.09 6.84
C ARG A 38 1.79 6.47 6.96
N ASN A 39 1.59 7.15 5.83
CA ASN A 39 0.98 8.46 5.77
C ASN A 39 -0.17 8.47 4.75
N PRO A 40 -1.43 8.35 5.21
CA PRO A 40 -2.61 8.42 4.35
C PRO A 40 -2.74 9.75 3.58
N ALA A 41 -2.07 10.83 4.02
CA ALA A 41 -2.06 12.09 3.29
C ALA A 41 -1.34 12.02 1.93
N LEU A 42 -0.50 10.99 1.71
CA LEU A 42 0.19 10.73 0.43
C LEU A 42 -0.68 9.97 -0.59
N LEU A 43 -1.91 9.61 -0.20
CA LEU A 43 -2.86 9.04 -1.13
C LEU A 43 -3.30 10.11 -2.16
N PRO A 44 -3.63 9.70 -3.40
CA PRO A 44 -4.23 10.62 -4.35
C PRO A 44 -5.47 11.30 -3.75
N THR A 45 -5.67 12.58 -4.07
CA THR A 45 -6.81 13.37 -3.58
C THR A 45 -8.15 12.69 -3.85
N ARG A 46 -8.29 12.02 -5.01
CA ARG A 46 -9.48 11.20 -5.31
C ARG A 46 -9.68 10.13 -4.25
N THR A 47 -8.66 9.32 -3.95
CA THR A 47 -8.77 8.25 -2.96
C THR A 47 -9.09 8.77 -1.56
N GLN A 48 -8.55 9.93 -1.17
CA GLN A 48 -8.89 10.59 0.10
C GLN A 48 -10.36 10.99 0.14
N ARG A 49 -10.87 11.66 -0.91
CA ARG A 49 -12.29 12.03 -1.02
C ARG A 49 -13.19 10.80 -0.96
N TYR A 50 -12.84 9.74 -1.67
CA TYR A 50 -13.59 8.47 -1.63
C TYR A 50 -13.58 7.84 -0.24
N ALA A 51 -12.48 7.91 0.51
CA ALA A 51 -12.44 7.40 1.87
C ALA A 51 -13.42 8.17 2.80
N SER A 52 -13.56 9.49 2.62
CA SER A 52 -14.52 10.31 3.36
C SER A 52 -15.98 10.09 2.92
N LEU A 53 -16.21 9.78 1.64
CA LEU A 53 -17.53 9.55 1.05
C LEU A 53 -18.04 8.11 1.24
N ALA A 54 -17.15 7.13 1.36
CA ALA A 54 -17.48 5.71 1.55
C ALA A 54 -18.52 5.44 2.66
N PRO A 55 -18.42 6.03 3.87
CA PRO A 55 -19.43 5.83 4.91
C PRO A 55 -20.80 6.46 4.59
N GLN A 56 -20.87 7.39 3.63
CA GLN A 56 -22.11 8.05 3.22
C GLN A 56 -22.84 7.27 2.13
N ILE A 57 -22.10 6.61 1.23
CA ILE A 57 -22.64 5.88 0.08
C ILE A 57 -23.26 4.52 0.48
N GLY A 58 -22.81 3.91 1.58
CA GLY A 58 -23.34 2.63 2.07
C GLY A 58 -24.64 2.71 2.89
N ARG A 59 -25.34 3.85 2.89
CA ARG A 59 -26.58 4.08 3.67
C ARG A 59 -27.86 4.04 2.83
N VAL A 60 -27.83 3.41 1.65
CA VAL A 60 -29.00 3.22 0.76
C VAL A 60 -29.48 1.79 0.84
#